data_AF-A0A1D3KZB2-F1
#
_entry.id   AF-A0A1D3KZB2-F1
#
_cell.length_a   1.000
_cell.length_b   1.000
_cell.length_c   1.000
_cell.angle_alpha   90.00
_cell.angle_beta   90.00
_cell.angle_gamma   90.00
#
_symmetry.space_group_name_H-M   'P 1'
#
loop_
_entity.id
_entity.type
_entity.pdbx_description
1 polymer ?
#
loop_
_entity_poly.entity_id
_entity_poly.type
_entity_poly.pdbx_seq_one_letter_code
_entity_poly.pdbx_strand_id
1 'polypeptide(L)'
;MGKIKKSNMVIPIVFICLIMATIGSASAYSSISTNKNVNLVVANDLGVRFNINGDNTYNFFSTNQNPGQGLNALHIAPNTGTSAGTVTQTNDNSGTFFMSDTGGRGWDDDGILMIAVNGTMDSLANLSITINASGYVWTPVPTGSYPSYSNTTYLSTLNETFDASDFNGTSGYISVWKPCPYTDYALYEGQSVSQDNQSGNTFHIIFVDCKAGIIGTNTLSSSTWSGQPNVNNGMLNVTYSVSGLPQNSLLSFNDYAFCNSSNQGQGIRWTNSVNVLGTNSSATSGWNVASWF
;
A
#
# COMPACT_ATOMS: atom_id res chain seq x y z
N MET A 1 -34.80 85.21 -11.65
CA MET A 1 -35.48 84.04 -11.02
C MET A 1 -35.72 82.99 -12.10
N GLY A 2 -35.25 81.75 -11.94
CA GLY A 2 -35.66 80.66 -12.84
C GLY A 2 -34.70 79.50 -13.07
N LYS A 3 -34.44 78.71 -12.02
CA LYS A 3 -34.18 77.25 -11.93
C LYS A 3 -33.38 76.50 -13.03
N ILE A 4 -32.36 75.80 -12.52
CA ILE A 4 -31.56 74.70 -13.08
C ILE A 4 -32.43 73.52 -13.56
N LYS A 5 -32.03 72.87 -14.66
CA LYS A 5 -32.16 71.41 -14.85
C LYS A 5 -30.85 70.82 -15.39
N LYS A 6 -30.26 69.93 -14.59
CA LYS A 6 -29.12 69.07 -14.92
C LYS A 6 -29.58 68.01 -15.92
N SER A 7 -28.83 67.79 -16.99
CA SER A 7 -28.99 66.62 -17.85
C SER A 7 -27.84 65.64 -17.59
N ASN A 8 -28.18 64.40 -17.32
CA ASN A 8 -27.29 63.34 -16.87
C ASN A 8 -26.32 62.90 -17.96
N MET A 9 -25.02 62.92 -17.63
CA MET A 9 -23.94 62.34 -18.41
C MET A 9 -23.87 60.85 -18.10
N VAL A 10 -24.20 60.01 -19.08
CA VAL A 10 -24.07 58.54 -18.99
C VAL A 10 -22.62 58.19 -19.32
N ILE A 11 -21.90 57.66 -18.34
CA ILE A 11 -20.54 57.13 -18.48
C ILE A 11 -20.65 55.67 -18.95
N PRO A 12 -20.01 55.26 -20.06
CA PRO A 12 -19.96 53.84 -20.41
C PRO A 12 -18.93 53.14 -19.51
N ILE A 13 -19.42 52.19 -18.72
CA ILE A 13 -18.61 51.25 -17.93
C ILE A 13 -17.95 50.28 -18.91
N VAL A 14 -16.63 50.38 -19.05
CA VAL A 14 -15.81 49.42 -19.79
C VAL A 14 -15.74 48.13 -18.98
N PHE A 15 -16.28 47.05 -19.54
CA PHE A 15 -16.17 45.69 -19.03
C PHE A 15 -14.70 45.26 -19.01
N ILE A 16 -14.13 45.08 -17.82
CA ILE A 16 -12.89 44.35 -17.62
C ILE A 16 -13.22 42.85 -17.74
N CYS A 17 -12.70 42.21 -18.79
CA CYS A 17 -12.68 40.76 -18.92
C CYS A 17 -11.81 40.17 -17.81
N LEU A 18 -12.44 39.63 -16.78
CA LEU A 18 -11.80 38.81 -15.76
C LEU A 18 -11.44 37.47 -16.42
N ILE A 19 -10.19 37.33 -16.86
CA ILE A 19 -9.62 36.02 -17.17
C ILE A 19 -9.50 35.28 -15.83
N MET A 20 -10.50 34.48 -15.50
CA MET A 20 -10.36 33.43 -14.49
C MET A 20 -9.39 32.40 -15.05
N ALA A 21 -8.10 32.59 -14.76
CA ALA A 21 -7.18 31.48 -14.72
C ALA A 21 -7.68 30.57 -13.59
N THR A 22 -8.33 29.47 -13.96
CA THR A 22 -8.49 28.33 -13.06
C THR A 22 -7.09 27.81 -12.80
N ILE A 23 -6.42 28.38 -11.79
CA ILE A 23 -5.29 27.73 -11.15
C ILE A 23 -5.93 26.52 -10.49
N GLY A 24 -5.93 25.38 -11.20
CA GLY A 24 -6.23 24.10 -10.58
C GLY A 24 -5.37 24.04 -9.34
N SER A 25 -6.00 23.83 -8.18
CA SER A 25 -5.26 23.61 -6.96
C SER A 25 -4.36 22.41 -7.24
N ALA A 26 -3.06 22.64 -7.38
CA ALA A 26 -2.10 21.56 -7.37
C ALA A 26 -2.23 20.93 -5.98
N SER A 27 -2.91 19.78 -5.90
CA SER A 27 -2.92 18.96 -4.69
C SER A 27 -1.45 18.74 -4.32
N ALA A 28 -1.02 19.30 -3.20
CA ALA A 28 0.33 19.10 -2.73
C ALA A 28 0.47 17.63 -2.31
N TYR A 29 1.54 16.98 -2.77
CA TYR A 29 1.84 15.60 -2.37
C TYR A 29 2.09 15.52 -0.87
N SER A 30 1.64 14.42 -0.27
CA SER A 30 1.97 14.11 1.12
C SER A 30 3.32 13.38 1.16
N SER A 31 4.20 13.74 2.09
CA SER A 31 5.38 12.93 2.40
C SER A 31 5.08 12.00 3.58
N ILE A 32 5.69 10.82 3.58
CA ILE A 32 5.65 9.95 4.76
C ILE A 32 6.58 10.58 5.80
N SER A 33 6.00 11.08 6.90
CA SER A 33 6.71 11.95 7.85
C SER A 33 7.78 11.23 8.68
N THR A 34 7.65 9.91 8.87
CA THR A 34 8.60 9.08 9.60
C THR A 34 8.47 7.62 9.19
N ASN A 35 9.52 6.83 9.37
CA ASN A 35 9.57 5.42 8.98
C ASN A 35 8.68 4.50 9.85
N LYS A 36 8.36 4.92 11.08
CA LYS A 36 7.57 4.15 12.04
C LYS A 36 6.73 5.05 12.94
N ASN A 37 5.67 4.50 13.52
CA ASN A 37 4.68 5.24 14.30
C ASN A 37 4.05 6.39 13.51
N VAL A 38 3.61 6.08 12.30
CA VAL A 38 2.92 7.01 11.40
C VAL A 38 1.56 6.44 11.02
N ASN A 39 0.55 7.31 10.98
CA ASN A 39 -0.76 6.96 10.46
C ASN A 39 -0.81 7.33 8.98
N LEU A 40 -1.10 6.36 8.12
CA LEU A 40 -1.18 6.56 6.68
C LEU A 40 -2.57 6.14 6.19
N VAL A 41 -3.14 6.95 5.30
CA VAL A 41 -4.44 6.76 4.67
C VAL A 41 -4.28 5.71 3.57
N VAL A 42 -5.27 4.83 3.42
CA VAL A 42 -5.34 3.90 2.29
C VAL A 42 -6.05 4.54 1.10
N ALA A 43 -5.71 4.10 -0.12
CA ALA A 43 -6.33 4.59 -1.34
C ALA A 43 -7.73 4.01 -1.59
N ASN A 44 -8.17 3.00 -0.83
CA ASN A 44 -9.46 2.37 -1.05
C ASN A 44 -10.64 3.36 -0.97
N ASP A 45 -11.54 3.30 -1.94
CA ASP A 45 -12.80 4.07 -2.00
C ASP A 45 -13.64 3.91 -0.72
N LEU A 46 -13.68 2.69 -0.16
CA LEU A 46 -14.44 2.36 1.05
C LEU A 46 -13.63 2.52 2.36
N GLY A 47 -12.44 3.12 2.30
CA GLY A 47 -11.57 3.33 3.46
C GLY A 47 -10.94 2.03 3.98
N VAL A 48 -10.60 1.96 5.27
CA VAL A 48 -9.96 0.79 5.91
C VAL A 48 -10.98 -0.17 6.54
N ARG A 49 -10.63 -1.46 6.65
CA ARG A 49 -11.48 -2.49 7.28
C ARG A 49 -11.52 -2.30 8.80
N PHE A 50 -10.37 -2.01 9.40
CA PHE A 50 -10.24 -1.73 10.83
C PHE A 50 -10.01 -0.24 11.07
N ASN A 51 -11.09 0.56 11.02
CA ASN A 51 -11.04 2.01 11.16
C ASN A 51 -10.98 2.47 12.62
N ILE A 52 -9.91 2.08 13.32
CA ILE A 52 -9.73 2.32 14.76
C ILE A 52 -9.68 3.82 15.08
N ASN A 53 -9.04 4.60 14.21
CA ASN A 53 -8.85 6.04 14.41
C ASN A 53 -10.03 6.88 13.88
N GLY A 54 -10.94 6.29 13.10
CA GLY A 54 -12.06 6.99 12.48
C GLY A 54 -11.68 7.89 11.29
N ASP A 55 -10.45 7.79 10.79
CA ASP A 55 -9.87 8.67 9.76
C ASP A 55 -9.35 7.89 8.54
N ASN A 56 -9.74 6.62 8.39
CA ASN A 56 -9.29 5.73 7.31
C ASN A 56 -7.78 5.51 7.26
N THR A 57 -7.11 5.57 8.42
CA THR A 57 -5.68 5.28 8.53
C THR A 57 -5.38 3.94 9.19
N TYR A 58 -4.23 3.38 8.84
CA TYR A 58 -3.52 2.40 9.64
C TYR A 58 -2.29 3.02 10.30
N ASN A 59 -2.01 2.60 11.54
CA ASN A 59 -0.77 2.94 12.22
C ASN A 59 0.35 1.97 11.82
N PHE A 60 1.37 2.47 11.11
CA PHE A 60 2.54 1.71 10.65
C PHE A 60 3.64 1.69 11.70
N PHE A 61 3.86 0.51 12.28
CA PHE A 61 4.83 0.18 13.33
C PHE A 61 4.69 1.00 14.61
N SER A 62 5.15 0.45 15.73
CA SER A 62 5.14 1.19 17.01
C SER A 62 6.47 1.91 17.25
N THR A 63 6.44 2.95 18.08
CA THR A 63 7.65 3.67 18.52
C THR A 63 8.68 2.74 19.14
N ASN A 64 8.21 1.71 19.86
CA ASN A 64 9.03 0.76 20.62
C ASN A 64 9.48 -0.45 19.80
N GLN A 65 9.08 -0.54 18.52
CA GLN A 65 9.53 -1.62 17.65
C GLN A 65 10.98 -1.37 17.24
N ASN A 66 11.84 -2.34 17.55
CA ASN A 66 13.26 -2.30 17.26
C ASN A 66 13.53 -2.58 15.78
N PRO A 67 14.63 -2.06 15.22
CA PRO A 67 15.07 -2.42 13.88
C PRO A 67 15.16 -3.96 13.74
N GLY A 68 14.63 -4.51 12.65
CA GLY A 68 14.59 -5.95 12.38
C GLY A 68 13.31 -6.66 12.82
N GLN A 69 12.55 -6.09 13.77
CA GLN A 69 11.30 -6.69 14.20
C GLN A 69 10.23 -6.56 13.11
N GLY A 70 9.53 -7.65 12.82
CA GLY A 70 8.42 -7.65 11.85
C GLY A 70 8.82 -7.93 10.41
N LEU A 71 10.08 -8.22 10.12
CA LEU A 71 10.61 -8.46 8.76
C LEU A 71 10.80 -9.95 8.41
N ASN A 72 10.59 -10.86 9.36
CA ASN A 72 10.99 -12.26 9.23
C ASN A 72 9.82 -13.24 9.00
N ALA A 73 8.59 -12.74 8.93
CA ALA A 73 7.38 -13.56 8.98
C ALA A 73 6.50 -13.38 7.75
N LEU A 74 6.33 -12.15 7.29
CA LEU A 74 5.48 -11.82 6.15
C LEU A 74 6.28 -11.87 4.85
N HIS A 75 5.71 -12.49 3.81
CA HIS A 75 6.36 -12.64 2.51
C HIS A 75 5.40 -12.56 1.34
N ILE A 76 5.92 -12.03 0.22
CA ILE A 76 5.28 -12.13 -1.09
C ILE A 76 5.74 -13.43 -1.77
N ALA A 77 4.80 -14.33 -2.01
CA ALA A 77 5.02 -15.62 -2.63
C ALA A 77 4.47 -15.67 -4.06
N PRO A 78 5.23 -16.20 -5.04
CA PRO A 78 4.76 -16.32 -6.42
C PRO A 78 3.76 -17.46 -6.62
N ASN A 79 3.65 -18.37 -5.65
CA ASN A 79 2.72 -19.48 -5.64
C ASN A 79 2.52 -19.97 -4.20
N THR A 80 1.49 -20.80 -4.01
CA THR A 80 1.09 -21.32 -2.69
C THR A 80 2.06 -22.35 -2.10
N GLY A 81 3.02 -22.86 -2.89
CA GLY A 81 4.05 -23.81 -2.46
C GLY A 81 5.34 -23.15 -1.95
N THR A 82 5.47 -21.82 -2.04
CA THR A 82 6.69 -21.09 -1.64
C THR A 82 6.38 -20.05 -0.56
N SER A 83 5.99 -20.49 0.63
CA SER A 83 5.55 -19.60 1.73
C SER A 83 6.65 -18.69 2.28
N ALA A 84 7.93 -18.98 2.03
CA ALA A 84 9.04 -18.08 2.40
C ALA A 84 9.22 -16.92 1.41
N GLY A 85 8.38 -16.86 0.38
CA GLY A 85 8.44 -15.87 -0.68
C GLY A 85 9.68 -15.95 -1.56
N THR A 86 9.70 -15.11 -2.57
CA THR A 86 10.85 -14.85 -3.43
C THR A 86 10.82 -13.42 -3.92
N VAL A 87 11.95 -12.90 -4.38
CA VAL A 87 11.96 -11.69 -5.21
C VAL A 87 11.58 -12.07 -6.63
N THR A 88 10.50 -11.51 -7.13
CA THR A 88 10.03 -11.69 -8.51
C THR A 88 10.22 -10.41 -9.30
N GLN A 89 10.80 -10.56 -10.50
CA GLN A 89 10.91 -9.53 -11.51
C GLN A 89 10.17 -9.98 -12.76
N THR A 90 9.30 -9.14 -13.30
CA THR A 90 8.54 -9.45 -14.51
C THR A 90 8.31 -8.18 -15.34
N ASN A 91 7.99 -8.34 -16.63
CA ASN A 91 7.41 -7.31 -17.49
C ASN A 91 5.93 -7.58 -17.81
N ASP A 92 5.33 -8.60 -17.19
CA ASP A 92 3.92 -8.90 -17.35
C ASP A 92 3.06 -7.86 -16.64
N ASN A 93 2.23 -7.18 -17.45
CA ASN A 93 1.26 -6.21 -16.98
C ASN A 93 0.12 -6.83 -16.17
N SER A 94 0.03 -8.15 -16.06
CA SER A 94 -0.93 -8.82 -15.18
C SER A 94 -0.29 -10.03 -14.54
N GLY A 95 -0.67 -10.32 -13.29
CA GLY A 95 -0.10 -11.45 -12.59
C GLY A 95 -0.83 -11.77 -11.30
N THR A 96 -0.32 -12.77 -10.60
CA THR A 96 -0.85 -13.24 -9.32
C THR A 96 0.30 -13.52 -8.37
N PHE A 97 0.17 -13.02 -7.15
CA PHE A 97 1.05 -13.35 -6.04
C PHE A 97 0.23 -13.51 -4.77
N PHE A 98 0.88 -14.01 -3.72
CA PHE A 98 0.25 -14.34 -2.45
C PHE A 98 0.97 -13.65 -1.31
N MET A 99 0.24 -13.11 -0.34
CA MET A 99 0.81 -12.70 0.94
C MET A 99 0.74 -13.88 1.90
N SER A 100 1.89 -14.23 2.49
CA SER A 100 2.05 -15.43 3.31
C SER A 100 2.72 -15.10 4.64
N ASP A 101 2.34 -15.80 5.71
CA ASP A 101 2.95 -15.67 7.03
C ASP A 101 3.59 -17.00 7.46
N THR A 102 4.91 -16.97 7.66
CA THR A 102 5.70 -18.06 8.25
C THR A 102 6.06 -17.78 9.71
N GLY A 103 5.42 -16.79 10.32
CA GLY A 103 5.68 -16.34 11.67
C GLY A 103 5.15 -17.31 12.72
N GLY A 104 5.72 -17.22 13.93
CA GLY A 104 5.29 -18.05 15.06
C GLY A 104 3.85 -17.78 15.53
N ARG A 105 3.28 -16.60 15.23
CA ARG A 105 1.88 -16.29 15.54
C ARG A 105 0.93 -16.97 14.54
N GLY A 106 1.32 -17.03 13.27
CA GLY A 106 0.65 -17.81 12.24
C GLY A 106 -0.68 -17.25 11.74
N TRP A 107 -0.97 -15.97 11.93
CA TRP A 107 -2.15 -15.32 11.32
C TRP A 107 -2.01 -13.80 11.38
N ASP A 108 -2.67 -13.08 10.49
CA ASP A 108 -2.76 -11.61 10.45
C ASP A 108 -4.19 -11.20 10.11
N ASP A 109 -4.77 -10.25 10.84
CA ASP A 109 -6.20 -9.93 10.67
C ASP A 109 -6.51 -9.27 9.32
N ASP A 110 -5.51 -8.59 8.74
CA ASP A 110 -5.61 -7.93 7.43
C ASP A 110 -4.26 -7.86 6.71
N GLY A 111 -4.27 -8.06 5.39
CA GLY A 111 -3.15 -7.78 4.50
C GLY A 111 -3.30 -6.41 3.83
N ILE A 112 -2.23 -5.62 3.83
CA ILE A 112 -2.16 -4.30 3.21
C ILE A 112 -1.07 -4.36 2.13
N LEU A 113 -1.42 -3.97 0.92
CA LEU A 113 -0.52 -3.89 -0.22
C LEU A 113 0.01 -2.47 -0.36
N MET A 114 1.32 -2.30 -0.41
CA MET A 114 1.93 -1.05 -0.85
C MET A 114 2.28 -1.16 -2.33
N ILE A 115 1.87 -0.16 -3.09
CA ILE A 115 2.17 -0.05 -4.52
C ILE A 115 3.04 1.20 -4.69
N ALA A 116 4.25 1.03 -5.22
CA ALA A 116 5.19 2.12 -5.46
C ALA A 116 5.59 2.16 -6.93
N VAL A 117 5.40 3.30 -7.59
CA VAL A 117 5.78 3.50 -9.00
C VAL A 117 6.72 4.68 -9.14
N ASN A 118 7.84 4.51 -9.85
CA ASN A 118 8.72 5.65 -10.15
C ASN A 118 8.25 6.40 -11.40
N GLY A 119 8.57 7.69 -11.43
CA GLY A 119 8.23 8.57 -12.55
C GLY A 119 7.79 9.94 -12.07
N THR A 120 7.40 10.79 -13.02
CA THR A 120 6.73 12.06 -12.73
C THR A 120 5.21 11.88 -12.84
N MET A 121 4.40 12.70 -12.18
CA MET A 121 2.94 12.62 -12.35
C MET A 121 2.48 12.76 -13.80
N ASP A 122 3.16 13.59 -14.59
CA ASP A 122 2.87 13.71 -16.03
C ASP A 122 3.10 12.38 -16.75
N SER A 123 4.14 11.62 -16.39
CA SER A 123 4.37 10.30 -16.95
C SER A 123 3.32 9.28 -16.50
N LEU A 124 2.83 9.42 -15.26
CA LEU A 124 1.85 8.51 -14.66
C LEU A 124 0.40 8.84 -15.04
N ALA A 125 0.13 9.87 -15.85
CA ALA A 125 -1.22 10.34 -16.15
C ALA A 125 -2.17 9.28 -16.75
N ASN A 126 -1.62 8.23 -17.37
CA ASN A 126 -2.39 7.11 -17.94
C ASN A 126 -2.27 5.82 -17.12
N LEU A 127 -1.59 5.87 -15.97
CA LEU A 127 -1.43 4.71 -15.10
C LEU A 127 -2.77 4.31 -14.52
N SER A 128 -3.11 3.03 -14.64
CA SER A 128 -4.25 2.42 -13.99
C SER A 128 -3.90 1.00 -13.57
N ILE A 129 -4.15 0.69 -12.30
CA ILE A 129 -3.80 -0.57 -11.64
C ILE A 129 -5.06 -1.15 -11.01
N THR A 130 -5.56 -2.25 -11.56
CA THR A 130 -6.66 -3.02 -10.96
C THR A 130 -6.08 -4.06 -10.02
N ILE A 131 -6.53 -4.08 -8.77
CA ILE A 131 -6.20 -5.08 -7.76
C ILE A 131 -7.46 -5.87 -7.42
N ASN A 132 -7.36 -7.20 -7.48
CA ASN A 132 -8.33 -8.09 -6.87
C ASN A 132 -7.68 -8.86 -5.74
N ALA A 133 -8.33 -8.90 -4.58
CA ALA A 133 -7.88 -9.67 -3.43
C ALA A 133 -8.92 -10.71 -3.02
N SER A 134 -8.43 -11.86 -2.56
CA SER A 134 -9.24 -12.92 -1.97
C SER A 134 -8.49 -13.62 -0.85
N GLY A 135 -9.15 -13.81 0.28
CA GLY A 135 -8.52 -14.34 1.48
C GLY A 135 -9.53 -14.71 2.56
N TYR A 136 -9.02 -15.14 3.70
CA TYR A 136 -9.86 -15.49 4.84
C TYR A 136 -10.28 -14.25 5.61
N VAL A 137 -11.55 -14.20 5.99
CA VAL A 137 -12.14 -13.15 6.84
C VAL A 137 -12.62 -13.81 8.13
N TRP A 138 -12.36 -13.15 9.26
CA TRP A 138 -12.80 -13.57 10.59
C TRP A 138 -12.95 -12.36 11.51
N THR A 139 -13.59 -12.57 12.66
CA THR A 139 -13.55 -11.61 13.78
C THR A 139 -12.24 -11.79 14.54
N PRO A 140 -11.43 -10.74 14.72
CA PRO A 140 -10.12 -10.86 15.35
C PRO A 140 -10.14 -11.59 16.69
N VAL A 141 -9.12 -12.42 16.92
CA VAL A 141 -8.93 -13.18 18.16
C VAL A 141 -7.81 -12.57 19.00
N PRO A 142 -7.80 -12.76 20.33
CA PRO A 142 -6.72 -12.25 21.16
C PRO A 142 -5.40 -12.98 20.91
N THR A 143 -4.29 -12.29 21.20
CA THR A 143 -2.94 -12.89 21.20
C THR A 143 -2.92 -14.16 22.04
N GLY A 144 -2.30 -15.22 21.51
CA GLY A 144 -2.25 -16.54 22.15
C GLY A 144 -3.42 -17.47 21.79
N SER A 145 -4.36 -17.00 20.96
CA SER A 145 -5.39 -17.82 20.31
C SER A 145 -5.17 -17.89 18.80
N TYR A 146 -5.86 -18.82 18.15
CA TYR A 146 -5.92 -18.97 16.69
C TYR A 146 -7.34 -18.71 16.21
N PRO A 147 -7.55 -18.03 15.06
CA PRO A 147 -8.86 -17.99 14.43
C PRO A 147 -9.26 -19.42 14.05
N SER A 148 -10.43 -19.88 14.47
CA SER A 148 -10.87 -21.25 14.23
C SER A 148 -11.41 -21.43 12.82
N TYR A 149 -11.15 -22.57 12.17
CA TYR A 149 -11.64 -22.87 10.82
C TYR A 149 -13.15 -22.61 10.63
N SER A 150 -14.00 -23.02 11.58
CA SER A 150 -15.46 -22.85 11.49
C SER A 150 -15.93 -21.39 11.58
N ASN A 151 -15.06 -20.48 12.03
CA ASN A 151 -15.35 -19.05 12.19
C ASN A 151 -14.55 -18.20 11.20
N THR A 152 -13.93 -18.82 10.20
CA THR A 152 -13.31 -18.12 9.08
C THR A 152 -14.10 -18.38 7.80
N THR A 153 -14.05 -17.45 6.86
CA THR A 153 -14.68 -17.62 5.55
C THR A 153 -13.75 -17.09 4.48
N TYR A 154 -13.52 -17.86 3.43
CA TYR A 154 -12.72 -17.43 2.27
C TYR A 154 -13.61 -16.66 1.30
N LEU A 155 -13.25 -15.42 0.99
CA LEU A 155 -14.06 -14.51 0.16
C LEU A 155 -13.19 -13.79 -0.87
N SER A 156 -13.82 -13.32 -1.95
CA SER A 156 -13.28 -12.19 -2.73
C SER A 156 -13.62 -10.91 -1.96
N THR A 157 -12.59 -10.16 -1.60
CA THR A 157 -12.67 -9.08 -0.60
C THR A 157 -12.35 -7.71 -1.17
N LEU A 158 -11.66 -7.66 -2.32
CA LEU A 158 -11.35 -6.43 -3.04
C LEU A 158 -11.43 -6.67 -4.56
N ASN A 159 -11.99 -5.71 -5.28
CA ASN A 159 -11.87 -5.54 -6.73
C ASN A 159 -11.96 -4.04 -7.00
N GLU A 160 -10.82 -3.39 -7.14
CA GLU A 160 -10.72 -1.94 -7.20
C GLU A 160 -9.63 -1.53 -8.20
N THR A 161 -9.82 -0.39 -8.85
CA THR A 161 -8.87 0.17 -9.80
C THR A 161 -8.36 1.48 -9.28
N PHE A 162 -7.04 1.59 -9.16
CA PHE A 162 -6.32 2.77 -8.72
C PHE A 162 -5.67 3.46 -9.91
N ASP A 163 -5.92 4.74 -10.08
CA ASP A 163 -5.38 5.55 -11.18
C ASP A 163 -4.41 6.62 -10.68
N ALA A 164 -3.89 7.43 -11.61
CA ALA A 164 -2.96 8.50 -11.31
C ALA A 164 -3.43 9.46 -10.19
N SER A 165 -4.74 9.64 -10.01
CA SER A 165 -5.30 10.51 -8.99
C SER A 165 -5.12 9.96 -7.57
N ASP A 166 -5.12 8.63 -7.40
CA ASP A 166 -4.90 7.97 -6.11
C ASP A 166 -3.46 8.12 -5.60
N PHE A 167 -2.52 8.19 -6.56
CA PHE A 167 -1.10 8.47 -6.31
C PHE A 167 -0.83 9.95 -5.99
N ASN A 168 -1.88 10.78 -5.97
CA ASN A 168 -1.84 12.18 -5.60
C ASN A 168 -2.78 12.47 -4.41
N GLY A 169 -2.59 13.61 -3.75
CA GLY A 169 -3.49 14.05 -2.68
C GLY A 169 -3.30 13.35 -1.33
N THR A 170 -4.41 12.91 -0.72
CA THR A 170 -4.43 12.47 0.69
C THR A 170 -3.96 11.03 0.91
N SER A 171 -4.22 10.15 -0.06
CA SER A 171 -3.82 8.73 -0.05
C SER A 171 -2.50 8.48 -0.79
N GLY A 172 -2.06 9.42 -1.61
CA GLY A 172 -0.81 9.37 -2.37
C GLY A 172 0.38 9.99 -1.64
N TYR A 173 1.49 9.26 -1.62
CA TYR A 173 2.73 9.67 -0.97
C TYR A 173 3.91 9.73 -1.92
N ILE A 174 4.85 10.66 -1.70
CA ILE A 174 6.17 10.63 -2.34
C ILE A 174 7.22 10.15 -1.34
N SER A 175 7.95 9.11 -1.72
CA SER A 175 9.08 8.59 -0.93
C SER A 175 10.03 7.77 -1.82
N VAL A 176 11.24 7.51 -1.34
CA VAL A 176 12.18 6.54 -1.94
C VAL A 176 12.45 5.36 -0.99
N TRP A 177 11.73 5.30 0.12
CA TRP A 177 11.80 4.28 1.15
C TRP A 177 10.39 3.90 1.60
N LYS A 178 10.24 2.73 2.23
CA LYS A 178 8.96 2.25 2.76
C LYS A 178 8.91 2.27 4.29
N PRO A 179 7.73 2.50 4.90
CA PRO A 179 7.57 2.35 6.35
C PRO A 179 8.12 1.02 6.84
N CYS A 180 8.94 1.08 7.89
CA CYS A 180 9.67 -0.04 8.47
C CYS A 180 10.28 0.40 9.82
N PRO A 181 10.52 -0.51 10.78
CA PRO A 181 11.28 -0.16 11.98
C PRO A 181 12.72 0.28 11.71
N TYR A 182 13.30 -0.12 10.57
CA TYR A 182 14.52 0.50 10.03
C TYR A 182 14.20 1.83 9.35
N THR A 183 15.08 2.81 9.53
CA THR A 183 15.08 4.04 8.73
C THR A 183 15.55 3.74 7.31
N ASP A 184 15.05 4.51 6.33
CA ASP A 184 15.48 4.44 4.93
C ASP A 184 15.43 3.02 4.34
N TYR A 185 14.40 2.26 4.69
CA TYR A 185 14.27 0.88 4.25
C TYR A 185 13.78 0.81 2.79
N ALA A 186 14.41 -0.04 1.98
CA ALA A 186 14.17 -0.12 0.54
C ALA A 186 12.74 -0.52 0.17
N LEU A 187 12.28 0.03 -0.95
CA LEU A 187 11.06 -0.30 -1.69
C LEU A 187 11.19 -1.58 -2.52
N TYR A 188 12.39 -1.92 -2.99
CA TYR A 188 12.61 -3.11 -3.81
C TYR A 188 14.01 -3.71 -3.61
N GLU A 189 14.17 -4.96 -4.03
CA GLU A 189 15.42 -5.71 -3.90
C GLU A 189 16.59 -4.99 -4.59
N GLY A 190 17.66 -4.76 -3.84
CA GLY A 190 18.89 -4.16 -4.34
C GLY A 190 18.85 -2.64 -4.46
N GLN A 191 17.78 -1.96 -4.03
CA GLN A 191 17.69 -0.50 -4.07
C GLN A 191 18.76 0.16 -3.20
N SER A 192 19.28 1.30 -3.67
CA SER A 192 20.07 2.23 -2.87
C SER A 192 19.28 3.52 -2.61
N VAL A 193 18.68 3.63 -1.42
CA VAL A 193 17.91 4.81 -1.01
C VAL A 193 18.77 6.09 -1.02
N SER A 194 20.05 5.98 -0.68
CA SER A 194 20.96 7.13 -0.72
C SER A 194 21.25 7.61 -2.14
N GLN A 195 21.40 6.70 -3.11
CA GLN A 195 21.58 7.08 -4.52
C GLN A 195 20.30 7.65 -5.12
N ASP A 196 19.14 7.11 -4.77
CA ASP A 196 17.85 7.65 -5.22
C ASP A 196 17.64 9.08 -4.71
N ASN A 197 17.96 9.34 -3.43
CA ASN A 197 17.94 10.69 -2.87
C ASN A 197 18.92 11.65 -3.58
N GLN A 198 20.13 11.18 -3.92
CA GLN A 198 21.14 12.01 -4.59
C GLN A 198 20.79 12.33 -6.05
N SER A 199 20.17 11.39 -6.75
CA SER A 199 19.77 11.53 -8.14
C SER A 199 18.43 12.25 -8.33
N GLY A 200 17.69 12.46 -7.24
CA GLY A 200 16.34 13.03 -7.29
C GLY A 200 15.31 12.06 -7.86
N ASN A 201 15.57 10.75 -7.77
CA ASN A 201 14.58 9.74 -8.10
C ASN A 201 13.40 9.84 -7.13
N THR A 202 12.18 9.55 -7.60
CA THR A 202 10.96 9.64 -6.79
C THR A 202 10.07 8.46 -7.08
N PHE A 203 9.45 7.92 -6.02
CA PHE A 203 8.34 6.98 -6.15
C PHE A 203 7.06 7.60 -5.61
N HIS A 204 5.99 7.39 -6.35
CA HIS A 204 4.62 7.64 -5.93
C HIS A 204 4.08 6.36 -5.30
N ILE A 205 3.56 6.47 -4.07
CA ILE A 205 3.18 5.35 -3.23
C ILE A 205 1.72 5.47 -2.81
N ILE A 206 0.99 4.37 -2.90
CA ILE A 206 -0.30 4.19 -2.23
C ILE A 206 -0.29 2.94 -1.37
N PHE A 207 -1.19 2.89 -0.39
CA PHE A 207 -1.48 1.71 0.42
C PHE A 207 -2.90 1.24 0.14
N VAL A 208 -3.07 -0.07 -0.05
CA VAL A 208 -4.33 -0.70 -0.41
C VAL A 208 -4.64 -1.77 0.62
N ASP A 209 -5.73 -1.60 1.34
CA ASP A 209 -6.28 -2.60 2.23
C ASP A 209 -6.95 -3.72 1.41
N CYS A 210 -6.46 -4.96 1.56
CA CYS A 210 -6.96 -6.12 0.82
C CYS A 210 -8.24 -6.71 1.42
N LYS A 211 -8.71 -6.21 2.57
CA LYS A 211 -9.96 -6.59 3.26
C LYS A 211 -10.03 -8.05 3.69
N ALA A 212 -8.90 -8.73 3.74
CA ALA A 212 -8.78 -10.13 4.13
C ALA A 212 -7.51 -10.33 4.96
N GLY A 213 -7.57 -11.29 5.87
CA GLY A 213 -6.41 -11.71 6.65
C GLY A 213 -5.63 -12.84 6.00
N ILE A 214 -4.49 -13.14 6.62
CA ILE A 214 -3.55 -14.18 6.23
C ILE A 214 -3.59 -15.28 7.29
N ILE A 215 -3.73 -16.54 6.88
CA ILE A 215 -3.65 -17.71 7.75
C ILE A 215 -2.30 -18.37 7.52
N GLY A 216 -1.40 -18.29 8.50
CA GLY A 216 -0.06 -18.84 8.45
C GLY A 216 0.06 -20.27 9.01
N THR A 217 1.27 -20.83 8.89
CA THR A 217 1.56 -22.26 9.15
C THR A 217 1.11 -22.74 10.53
N ASN A 218 1.29 -21.92 11.57
CA ASN A 218 0.93 -22.31 12.94
C ASN A 218 -0.60 -22.37 13.16
N THR A 219 -1.37 -21.49 12.51
CA THR A 219 -2.83 -21.59 12.54
C THR A 219 -3.32 -22.81 11.77
N LEU A 220 -2.76 -23.08 10.59
CA LEU A 220 -3.08 -24.28 9.79
C LEU A 220 -2.79 -25.58 10.54
N SER A 221 -1.77 -25.57 11.41
CA SER A 221 -1.39 -26.72 12.24
C SER A 221 -2.22 -26.85 13.53
N SER A 222 -3.07 -25.87 13.85
CA SER A 222 -3.92 -25.91 15.04
C SER A 222 -4.98 -27.01 14.95
N SER A 223 -5.51 -27.43 16.10
CA SER A 223 -6.51 -28.51 16.18
C SER A 223 -7.79 -28.24 15.39
N THR A 224 -8.14 -26.97 15.15
CA THR A 224 -9.35 -26.60 14.40
C THR A 224 -9.14 -26.60 12.89
N TRP A 225 -7.89 -26.45 12.42
CA TRP A 225 -7.55 -26.41 11.00
C TRP A 225 -6.93 -27.70 10.47
N SER A 226 -6.30 -28.48 11.35
CA SER A 226 -5.66 -29.74 10.97
C SER A 226 -6.67 -30.68 10.31
N GLY A 227 -6.34 -31.13 9.09
CA GLY A 227 -7.19 -32.00 8.27
C GLY A 227 -8.34 -31.29 7.55
N GLN A 228 -8.50 -29.97 7.71
CA GLN A 228 -9.53 -29.20 7.00
C GLN A 228 -9.04 -28.80 5.61
N PRO A 229 -9.94 -28.78 4.60
CA PRO A 229 -9.62 -28.20 3.30
C PRO A 229 -9.46 -26.69 3.46
N ASN A 230 -8.31 -26.17 3.06
CA ASN A 230 -8.03 -24.74 3.07
C ASN A 230 -7.66 -24.26 1.66
N VAL A 231 -7.95 -23.00 1.39
CA VAL A 231 -7.69 -22.35 0.10
C VAL A 231 -6.34 -21.69 0.17
N ASN A 232 -5.53 -21.86 -0.89
CA ASN A 232 -4.23 -21.23 -1.06
C ASN A 232 -3.25 -21.39 0.10
N ASN A 233 -3.33 -22.50 0.85
CA ASN A 233 -2.50 -22.70 2.05
C ASN A 233 -2.64 -21.54 3.06
N GLY A 234 -3.85 -21.00 3.20
CA GLY A 234 -4.16 -19.89 4.09
C GLY A 234 -3.67 -18.51 3.61
N MET A 235 -2.92 -18.45 2.52
CA MET A 235 -2.37 -17.20 1.98
C MET A 235 -3.45 -16.30 1.38
N LEU A 236 -3.24 -14.99 1.49
CA LEU A 236 -4.08 -13.99 0.82
C LEU A 236 -3.63 -13.91 -0.65
N ASN A 237 -4.56 -14.13 -1.57
CA ASN A 237 -4.33 -14.09 -3.00
C ASN A 237 -4.56 -12.68 -3.56
N VAL A 238 -3.59 -12.14 -4.28
CA VAL A 238 -3.65 -10.84 -4.96
C VAL A 238 -3.40 -11.04 -6.44
N THR A 239 -4.34 -10.60 -7.27
CA THR A 239 -4.13 -10.50 -8.72
C THR A 239 -4.10 -9.04 -9.13
N TYR A 240 -3.17 -8.68 -10.00
CA TYR A 240 -3.03 -7.32 -10.50
C TYR A 240 -3.19 -7.28 -12.02
N SER A 241 -3.65 -6.14 -12.53
CA SER A 241 -3.58 -5.76 -13.93
C SER A 241 -3.18 -4.30 -14.02
N VAL A 242 -2.16 -4.00 -14.80
CA VAL A 242 -1.55 -2.68 -14.96
C VAL A 242 -1.75 -2.25 -16.41
N SER A 243 -2.14 -1.01 -16.59
CA SER A 243 -2.20 -0.35 -17.90
C SER A 243 -1.56 1.02 -17.80
N GLY A 244 -0.92 1.45 -18.89
CA GLY A 244 -0.26 2.76 -18.94
C GLY A 244 0.99 2.91 -18.06
N LEU A 245 1.65 1.81 -17.68
CA LEU A 245 2.95 1.86 -17.00
C LEU A 245 3.97 2.55 -17.91
N PRO A 246 4.60 3.68 -17.51
CA PRO A 246 5.50 4.43 -18.38
C PRO A 246 6.72 3.60 -18.81
N GLN A 247 7.29 3.90 -19.97
CA GLN A 247 8.55 3.29 -20.38
C GLN A 247 9.68 3.65 -19.39
N ASN A 248 10.57 2.70 -19.11
CA ASN A 248 11.65 2.85 -18.14
C ASN A 248 11.15 3.15 -16.71
N SER A 249 9.98 2.61 -16.34
CA SER A 249 9.43 2.66 -14.98
C SER A 249 9.32 1.28 -14.33
N LEU A 250 9.41 1.31 -13.00
CA LEU A 250 9.32 0.21 -12.06
C LEU A 250 8.08 0.42 -11.23
N LEU A 251 7.24 -0.60 -11.20
CA LEU A 251 6.19 -0.77 -10.23
C LEU A 251 6.64 -1.83 -9.22
N SER A 252 6.75 -1.49 -7.94
CA SER A 252 7.08 -2.40 -6.86
C SER A 252 5.88 -2.61 -5.94
N PHE A 253 5.64 -3.87 -5.60
CA PHE A 253 4.68 -4.29 -4.60
C PHE A 253 5.40 -4.77 -3.34
N ASN A 254 4.94 -4.27 -2.19
CA ASN A 254 5.34 -4.75 -0.87
C ASN A 254 4.07 -5.09 -0.07
N ASP A 255 4.20 -5.98 0.90
CA ASP A 255 3.10 -6.34 1.78
C ASP A 255 3.33 -5.81 3.20
N TYR A 256 2.23 -5.66 3.90
CA TYR A 256 2.12 -5.25 5.27
C TYR A 256 1.01 -6.06 5.92
N ALA A 257 1.14 -6.34 7.21
CA ALA A 257 0.09 -7.04 7.94
C ALA A 257 -0.37 -6.26 9.17
N PHE A 258 -1.69 -6.06 9.24
CA PHE A 258 -2.39 -5.46 10.36
C PHE A 258 -2.87 -6.55 11.32
N CYS A 259 -2.72 -6.26 12.61
CA CYS A 259 -3.19 -7.12 13.68
C CYS A 259 -3.94 -6.32 14.72
N ASN A 260 -5.13 -6.78 15.07
CA ASN A 260 -5.94 -6.19 16.12
C ASN A 260 -5.38 -6.51 17.51
N SER A 261 -4.79 -7.70 17.67
CA SER A 261 -4.11 -8.13 18.90
C SER A 261 -2.79 -8.81 18.57
N SER A 262 -1.69 -8.28 19.10
CA SER A 262 -0.38 -8.91 18.99
C SER A 262 0.56 -8.56 20.15
N ASN A 263 1.68 -9.28 20.24
CA ASN A 263 2.78 -8.96 21.15
C ASN A 263 3.54 -7.67 20.78
N GLN A 264 3.30 -7.11 19.60
CA GLN A 264 3.85 -5.83 19.14
C GLN A 264 2.78 -4.70 19.14
N GLY A 265 1.63 -4.96 19.76
CA GLY A 265 0.49 -4.03 19.83
C GLY A 265 -0.46 -4.12 18.64
N GLN A 266 -1.52 -3.32 18.68
CA GLN A 266 -2.52 -3.19 17.61
C GLN A 266 -1.99 -2.29 16.50
N GLY A 267 -2.14 -2.65 15.23
CA GLY A 267 -1.69 -1.88 14.06
C GLY A 267 -0.96 -2.72 13.03
N ILE A 268 -0.34 -2.07 12.04
CA ILE A 268 0.56 -2.72 11.09
C ILE A 268 1.90 -2.94 11.76
N ARG A 269 2.35 -4.19 11.91
CA ARG A 269 3.61 -4.52 12.62
C ARG A 269 4.56 -5.41 11.83
N TRP A 270 4.13 -5.92 10.68
CA TRP A 270 4.96 -6.75 9.80
C TRP A 270 4.96 -6.20 8.38
N THR A 271 6.04 -6.47 7.66
CA THR A 271 6.22 -6.20 6.22
C THR A 271 7.21 -7.20 5.64
N ASN A 272 7.14 -7.51 4.35
CA ASN A 272 8.18 -8.27 3.66
C ASN A 272 9.55 -7.61 3.80
N SER A 273 10.59 -8.44 3.87
CA SER A 273 11.97 -7.97 3.80
C SER A 273 12.48 -7.92 2.36
N VAL A 274 13.28 -6.89 2.07
CA VAL A 274 14.07 -6.76 0.84
C VAL A 274 15.52 -6.46 1.22
N ASN A 275 16.45 -6.83 0.35
CA ASN A 275 17.84 -6.47 0.51
C ASN A 275 18.05 -5.03 0.03
N VAL A 276 18.73 -4.22 0.84
CA VAL A 276 19.31 -2.97 0.37
C VAL A 276 20.59 -3.27 -0.43
N LEU A 277 21.01 -2.37 -1.31
CA LEU A 277 22.22 -2.55 -2.12
C LEU A 277 23.42 -2.96 -1.25
N GLY A 278 24.03 -4.09 -1.60
CA GLY A 278 25.20 -4.64 -0.89
C GLY A 278 24.87 -5.60 0.28
N THR A 279 23.59 -5.90 0.52
CA THR A 279 23.15 -6.94 1.47
C THR A 279 22.60 -8.16 0.74
N ASN A 280 22.73 -9.36 1.34
CA ASN A 280 22.39 -10.64 0.72
C ASN A 280 21.67 -11.59 1.69
N SER A 281 20.59 -11.14 2.33
CA SER A 281 19.70 -12.00 3.11
C SER A 281 18.93 -12.94 2.17
N SER A 282 18.77 -14.20 2.57
CA SER A 282 18.03 -15.22 1.81
C SER A 282 16.54 -15.25 2.12
N ALA A 283 16.06 -14.44 3.05
CA ALA A 283 14.65 -14.39 3.49
C ALA A 283 13.92 -13.15 2.95
N THR A 284 14.28 -12.70 1.75
CA THR A 284 13.70 -11.53 1.10
C THR A 284 12.64 -11.93 0.08
N SER A 285 11.63 -11.08 -0.05
CA SER A 285 10.57 -11.23 -1.03
C SER A 285 10.08 -9.88 -1.49
N GLY A 286 9.55 -9.85 -2.72
CA GLY A 286 9.08 -8.63 -3.35
C GLY A 286 8.59 -8.95 -4.75
N TRP A 287 7.70 -8.13 -5.29
CA TRP A 287 7.22 -8.31 -6.65
C TRP A 287 7.35 -7.02 -7.41
N ASN A 288 8.12 -7.01 -8.50
CA ASN A 288 8.24 -5.83 -9.32
C ASN A 288 7.90 -6.13 -10.79
N VAL A 289 7.20 -5.17 -11.37
CA VAL A 289 6.88 -5.09 -12.79
C VAL A 289 7.71 -3.95 -13.37
N ALA A 290 8.61 -4.25 -14.29
CA ALA A 290 9.42 -3.22 -14.94
C ALA A 290 9.13 -3.18 -16.44
N SER A 291 9.04 -1.97 -16.99
CA SER A 291 8.73 -1.75 -18.40
C SER A 291 9.97 -1.78 -19.33
N TRP A 292 11.09 -2.35 -18.85
CA TRP A 292 12.38 -2.35 -19.55
C TRP A 292 13.08 -3.71 -19.65
N PHE A 293 12.39 -4.82 -19.30
CA PHE A 293 12.89 -6.18 -19.55
C PHE A 293 12.52 -6.67 -20.96
#